data_AF-A0A1W0E967-F1
#
_entry.id   AF-A0A1W0E967-F1
#
_cell.length_a   1.000
_cell.length_b   1.000
_cell.length_c   1.000
_cell.angle_alpha   90.00
_cell.angle_beta   90.00
_cell.angle_gamma   90.00
#
_symmetry.space_group_name_H-M   'P 1'
#
loop_
_entity.id
_entity.type
_entity.pdbx_description
1 polymer ?
#
loop_
_entity_poly.entity_id
_entity_poly.type
_entity_poly.pdbx_seq_one_letter_code
_entity_poly.pdbx_strand_id
1 'polypeptide(L)'
;MSNSNIHFLLFEHIDGLELFKIKNVEDFHKSNSKCSSKSYNDYMVLANSVEHVASYKIEDYKSIINACKKTEEKELSEYEEIVANFLKVNGVKILHCDKSLAKVCKALCIEYVKSMGVYRGIKANMDKIIKKETIYNKENTKDTHNKIRAAALEFSRNKIGAVKDDTYVVHVSYEIDQIEREMEELQKSLNSMTDLKYLEEDTKNNDEFFTERFYKIEENKNEQTINVTGTLVTLYNNKVDLYNKLTEHLTKKMKDIAPNTREIIGDRLLCKLMHRTGGILNYAMFPASTIQLLGSEKSLFNCLKNKGKTPKHGMIYTVVGRYIEDAKKAVGSDLEVDEKTIGKICRDLANKTSISAKIDCSSNENTNKYGVALRKEIQEKLERFFKEEKYESKKRTEDILIAVE
;
A
#
# COMPACT_ATOMS: atom_id res chain seq x y z
N MET A 1 -22.30 54.50 28.37
CA MET A 1 -22.08 53.05 28.61
C MET A 1 -21.25 52.54 27.45
N SER A 2 -19.96 52.36 27.69
CA SER A 2 -18.97 52.00 26.68
C SER A 2 -19.30 50.64 26.05
N ASN A 3 -19.30 50.57 24.72
CA ASN A 3 -19.29 49.31 23.98
C ASN A 3 -18.04 48.53 24.40
N SER A 4 -18.17 47.66 25.39
CA SER A 4 -17.16 46.67 25.72
C SER A 4 -17.00 45.77 24.50
N ASN A 5 -15.81 45.79 23.90
CA ASN A 5 -15.45 44.92 22.79
C ASN A 5 -15.65 43.47 23.22
N ILE A 6 -16.70 42.80 22.73
CA ILE A 6 -17.01 41.42 23.08
C ILE A 6 -16.07 40.50 22.29
N HIS A 7 -15.28 39.71 23.00
CA HIS A 7 -14.41 38.72 22.39
C HIS A 7 -15.07 37.35 22.35
N PHE A 8 -14.95 36.69 21.21
CA PHE A 8 -15.40 35.31 21.02
C PHE A 8 -14.22 34.39 20.75
N LEU A 9 -14.36 33.11 21.06
CA LEU A 9 -13.42 32.05 20.72
C LEU A 9 -14.16 30.98 19.94
N LEU A 10 -13.62 30.60 18.79
CA LEU A 10 -14.17 29.51 17.98
C LEU A 10 -13.36 28.25 18.24
N PHE A 11 -14.06 27.15 18.49
CA PHE A 11 -13.48 25.82 18.59
C PHE A 11 -14.01 24.95 17.45
N GLU A 12 -13.10 24.35 16.70
CA GLU A 12 -13.40 23.51 15.54
C GLU A 12 -13.23 22.04 15.93
N HIS A 13 -14.25 21.22 15.67
CA HIS A 13 -14.15 19.77 15.75
C HIS A 13 -14.87 19.11 14.58
N ILE A 14 -14.76 17.78 14.47
CA ILE A 14 -15.21 17.07 13.26
C ILE A 14 -16.73 17.05 13.12
N ASP A 15 -17.44 17.01 14.24
CA ASP A 15 -18.91 17.05 14.24
C ASP A 15 -19.47 18.49 14.12
N GLY A 16 -18.64 19.54 14.19
CA GLY A 16 -19.16 20.90 14.21
C GLY A 16 -18.22 22.03 14.66
N LEU A 17 -18.84 23.20 14.79
CA LEU A 17 -18.23 24.43 15.27
C LEU A 17 -18.88 24.85 16.59
N GLU A 18 -18.07 25.24 17.56
CA GLU A 18 -18.54 25.69 18.86
C GLU A 18 -18.02 27.11 19.14
N LEU A 19 -18.93 28.03 19.43
CA LEU A 19 -18.63 29.42 19.71
C LEU A 19 -18.74 29.72 21.20
N PHE A 20 -17.70 30.31 21.76
CA PHE A 20 -17.64 30.71 23.15
C PHE A 20 -17.45 32.22 23.27
N LYS A 21 -18.17 32.86 24.19
CA LYS A 21 -17.96 34.26 24.58
C LYS A 21 -17.00 34.31 25.75
N ILE A 22 -16.03 35.22 25.71
CA ILE A 22 -15.08 35.44 26.81
C ILE A 22 -15.70 36.46 27.78
N LYS A 23 -15.84 36.08 29.06
CA LYS A 23 -16.47 36.94 30.09
C LYS A 23 -15.52 38.05 30.57
N ASN A 24 -14.25 37.71 30.86
CA ASN A 24 -13.25 38.62 31.41
C ASN A 24 -12.00 38.70 30.52
N VAL A 25 -11.91 39.75 29.69
CA VAL A 25 -10.84 39.95 28.70
C VAL A 25 -9.49 40.29 29.36
N GLU A 26 -9.51 41.03 30.47
CA GLU A 26 -8.28 41.46 31.16
C GLU A 26 -7.51 40.29 31.80
N ASP A 27 -8.22 39.36 32.43
CA ASP A 27 -7.64 38.14 33.01
C ASP A 27 -7.11 37.20 31.92
N PHE A 28 -7.70 37.25 30.73
CA PHE A 28 -7.33 36.46 29.57
C PHE A 28 -5.99 36.89 28.95
N HIS A 29 -5.71 38.20 28.90
CA HIS A 29 -4.40 38.69 28.43
C HIS A 29 -3.31 38.50 29.49
N LYS A 30 -3.64 38.62 30.78
CA LYS A 30 -2.71 38.38 31.89
C LYS A 30 -2.30 36.90 32.01
N SER A 31 -3.20 35.97 31.73
CA SER A 31 -2.93 34.52 31.83
C SER A 31 -2.00 33.96 30.75
N ASN A 32 -1.94 34.61 29.58
CA ASN A 32 -0.98 34.30 28.51
C ASN A 32 0.45 34.82 28.81
N SER A 33 0.64 35.61 29.87
CA SER A 33 1.98 35.96 30.36
C SER A 33 2.59 34.78 31.13
N LYS A 34 3.91 34.56 31.01
CA LYS A 34 4.65 33.48 31.67
C LYS A 34 4.53 33.45 33.22
N CYS A 35 3.90 34.45 33.81
CA CYS A 35 3.82 34.68 35.26
C CYS A 35 2.45 34.37 35.87
N SER A 36 1.53 33.74 35.13
CA SER A 36 0.19 33.44 35.66
C SER A 36 0.11 32.05 36.31
N SER A 37 -0.47 31.99 37.51
CA SER A 37 -0.68 30.78 38.32
C SER A 37 -1.96 30.01 37.96
N LYS A 38 -2.77 30.52 37.03
CA LYS A 38 -4.09 29.96 36.69
C LYS A 38 -4.03 29.18 35.38
N SER A 39 -4.03 27.86 35.47
CA SER A 39 -4.16 26.98 34.32
C SER A 39 -5.63 26.81 33.93
N TYR A 40 -5.98 27.12 32.69
CA TYR A 40 -7.31 26.84 32.13
C TYR A 40 -7.62 25.34 31.96
N ASN A 41 -6.70 24.45 32.34
CA ASN A 41 -6.99 23.02 32.48
C ASN A 41 -7.96 22.75 33.63
N ASP A 42 -8.00 23.62 34.65
CA ASP A 42 -9.02 23.55 35.69
C ASP A 42 -10.38 24.03 35.16
N TYR A 43 -11.36 23.14 35.21
CA TYR A 43 -12.73 23.41 34.76
C TYR A 43 -13.35 24.61 35.48
N MET A 44 -13.10 24.80 36.78
CA MET A 44 -13.73 25.90 37.54
C MET A 44 -13.20 27.27 37.08
N VAL A 45 -11.90 27.35 36.81
CA VAL A 45 -11.27 28.54 36.23
C VAL A 45 -11.82 28.81 34.84
N LEU A 46 -11.99 27.76 34.04
CA LEU A 46 -12.46 27.88 32.67
C LEU A 46 -13.95 28.26 32.56
N ALA A 47 -14.83 27.65 33.35
CA ALA A 47 -16.26 27.94 33.38
C ALA A 47 -16.57 29.40 33.81
N ASN A 48 -15.70 29.98 34.63
CA ASN A 48 -15.77 31.39 35.00
C ASN A 48 -15.26 32.33 33.89
N SER A 49 -14.44 31.82 32.97
CA SER A 49 -13.76 32.60 31.94
C SER A 49 -14.50 32.63 30.61
N VAL A 50 -15.21 31.54 30.26
CA VAL A 50 -15.93 31.39 28.99
C VAL A 50 -17.39 31.02 29.19
N GLU A 51 -18.22 31.38 28.21
CA GLU A 51 -19.62 30.99 28.11
C GLU A 51 -19.85 30.39 26.73
N HIS A 52 -20.52 29.24 26.66
CA HIS A 52 -20.95 28.69 25.39
C HIS A 52 -22.10 29.52 24.80
N VAL A 53 -22.01 29.88 23.53
CA VAL A 53 -22.96 30.78 22.85
C VAL A 53 -23.77 30.04 21.80
N ALA A 54 -23.10 29.32 20.90
CA ALA A 54 -23.72 28.69 19.75
C ALA A 54 -22.94 27.45 19.32
N SER A 55 -23.68 26.49 18.77
CA SER A 55 -23.14 25.28 18.14
C SER A 55 -23.64 25.21 16.71
N TYR A 56 -22.80 24.69 15.80
CA TYR A 56 -23.19 24.38 14.44
C TYR A 56 -22.75 22.97 14.10
N LYS A 57 -23.71 22.12 13.71
CA LYS A 57 -23.42 20.73 13.32
C LYS A 57 -22.97 20.69 11.87
N ILE A 58 -21.86 20.00 11.64
CA ILE A 58 -21.42 19.66 10.29
C ILE A 58 -21.86 18.22 10.02
N GLU A 59 -22.82 18.02 9.11
CA GLU A 59 -23.35 16.69 8.81
C GLU A 59 -22.42 15.86 7.91
N ASP A 60 -21.75 16.52 6.95
CA ASP A 60 -20.84 15.85 6.01
C ASP A 60 -19.42 16.44 6.06
N TYR A 61 -18.64 15.97 7.04
CA TYR A 61 -17.24 16.34 7.16
C TYR A 61 -16.38 15.88 5.96
N LYS A 62 -16.84 14.88 5.19
CA LYS A 62 -16.06 14.32 4.07
C LYS A 62 -16.01 15.30 2.91
N SER A 63 -17.15 15.90 2.57
CA SER A 63 -17.22 16.95 1.53
C SER A 63 -16.31 18.13 1.88
N ILE A 64 -16.29 18.54 3.15
CA ILE A 64 -15.39 19.58 3.67
C ILE A 64 -13.90 19.20 3.51
N ILE A 65 -13.51 17.98 3.91
CA ILE A 65 -12.12 17.52 3.77
C ILE A 65 -11.69 17.49 2.30
N ASN A 66 -12.61 17.13 1.40
CA ASN A 66 -12.38 17.11 -0.04
C ASN A 66 -12.31 18.53 -0.64
N ALA A 67 -13.12 19.48 -0.15
CA ALA A 67 -13.15 20.87 -0.59
C ALA A 67 -11.89 21.67 -0.19
N CYS A 68 -11.25 21.33 0.94
CA CYS A 68 -9.99 21.95 1.38
C CYS A 68 -8.80 21.81 0.40
N LYS A 69 -8.93 21.03 -0.69
CA LYS A 69 -7.91 20.86 -1.73
C LYS A 69 -7.91 21.92 -2.83
N LYS A 70 -9.02 22.64 -3.03
CA LYS A 70 -9.29 23.35 -4.30
C LYS A 70 -9.17 24.87 -4.27
N THR A 71 -8.89 25.46 -3.12
CA THR A 71 -8.90 26.93 -3.04
C THR A 71 -7.58 27.54 -3.47
N GLU A 72 -7.60 28.21 -4.62
CA GLU A 72 -6.66 29.28 -4.94
C GLU A 72 -6.62 30.29 -3.78
N GLU A 73 -5.48 30.94 -3.56
CA GLU A 73 -5.25 31.76 -2.35
C GLU A 73 -6.28 32.88 -2.10
N LYS A 74 -7.10 33.23 -3.10
CA LYS A 74 -8.04 34.35 -3.10
C LYS A 74 -9.49 33.98 -2.75
N GLU A 75 -9.93 32.74 -2.94
CA GLU A 75 -11.31 32.31 -2.66
C GLU A 75 -11.39 31.58 -1.32
N LEU A 76 -12.56 31.63 -0.67
CA LEU A 76 -12.83 30.88 0.56
C LEU A 76 -13.24 29.45 0.16
N SER A 77 -12.75 28.46 0.90
CA SER A 77 -13.20 27.08 0.74
C SER A 77 -14.64 26.94 1.24
N GLU A 78 -15.34 25.90 0.79
CA GLU A 78 -16.69 25.57 1.29
C GLU A 78 -16.77 25.55 2.82
N TYR A 79 -15.72 25.03 3.47
CA TYR A 79 -15.60 25.06 4.92
C TYR A 79 -15.44 26.48 5.47
N GLU A 80 -14.56 27.29 4.89
CA GLU A 80 -14.34 28.67 5.30
C GLU A 80 -15.60 29.53 5.09
N GLU A 81 -16.43 29.24 4.09
CA GLU A 81 -17.74 29.88 3.90
C GLU A 81 -18.74 29.48 5.00
N ILE A 82 -18.80 28.20 5.38
CA ILE A 82 -19.62 27.72 6.50
C ILE A 82 -19.21 28.44 7.79
N VAL A 83 -17.90 28.49 8.07
CA VAL A 83 -17.36 29.22 9.24
C VAL A 83 -17.71 30.70 9.14
N ALA A 84 -17.56 31.31 7.96
CA ALA A 84 -17.84 32.73 7.78
C ALA A 84 -19.31 33.08 8.04
N ASN A 85 -20.22 32.26 7.52
CA ASN A 85 -21.66 32.42 7.73
C ASN A 85 -22.03 32.23 9.20
N PHE A 86 -21.46 31.23 9.87
CA PHE A 86 -21.66 30.99 11.30
C PHE A 86 -21.20 32.19 12.16
N LEU A 87 -20.04 32.78 11.85
CA LEU A 87 -19.53 33.96 12.56
C LEU A 87 -20.37 35.22 12.30
N LYS A 88 -20.84 35.42 11.06
CA LYS A 88 -21.72 36.53 10.67
C LYS A 88 -23.05 36.49 11.42
N VAL A 89 -23.71 35.33 11.47
CA VAL A 89 -24.99 35.14 12.17
C VAL A 89 -24.87 35.45 13.66
N ASN A 90 -23.71 35.14 14.26
CA ASN A 90 -23.44 35.41 15.67
C ASN A 90 -22.89 36.82 15.96
N GLY A 91 -22.75 37.68 14.94
CA GLY A 91 -22.32 39.07 15.11
C GLY A 91 -20.91 39.24 15.70
N VAL A 92 -20.00 38.30 15.40
CA VAL A 92 -18.63 38.29 15.95
C VAL A 92 -17.81 39.44 15.35
N LYS A 93 -17.18 40.24 16.21
CA LYS A 93 -16.27 41.34 15.80
C LYS A 93 -14.81 41.09 16.17
N ILE A 94 -14.56 40.39 17.26
CA ILE A 94 -13.22 39.99 17.69
C ILE A 94 -13.21 38.49 17.95
N LEU A 95 -12.34 37.77 17.25
CA LEU A 95 -12.28 36.32 17.28
C LEU A 95 -10.91 35.81 17.72
N HIS A 96 -10.94 34.92 18.71
CA HIS A 96 -9.81 34.11 19.12
C HIS A 96 -9.87 32.77 18.39
N CYS A 97 -8.92 32.53 17.48
CA CYS A 97 -8.85 31.29 16.70
C CYS A 97 -7.40 30.95 16.29
N ASP A 98 -7.21 29.80 15.65
CA ASP A 98 -5.92 29.45 15.03
C ASP A 98 -5.67 30.32 13.78
N LYS A 99 -4.41 30.39 13.35
CA LYS A 99 -3.95 31.13 12.18
C LYS A 99 -4.57 30.61 10.88
N SER A 100 -5.02 29.36 10.83
CA SER A 100 -5.72 28.78 9.67
C SER A 100 -6.93 29.62 9.24
N LEU A 101 -7.67 30.18 10.20
CA LEU A 101 -8.87 30.99 9.95
C LEU A 101 -8.58 32.48 9.74
N ALA A 102 -7.31 32.90 9.68
CA ALA A 102 -6.96 34.30 9.47
C ALA A 102 -7.54 34.88 8.16
N LYS A 103 -7.69 34.04 7.12
CA LYS A 103 -8.34 34.41 5.86
C LYS A 103 -9.81 34.77 6.07
N VAL A 104 -10.54 33.94 6.81
CA VAL A 104 -11.95 34.18 7.16
C VAL A 104 -12.10 35.47 7.96
N CYS A 105 -11.24 35.68 8.96
CA CYS A 105 -11.27 36.92 9.76
C CYS A 105 -11.04 38.15 8.89
N LYS A 106 -10.07 38.10 7.96
CA LYS A 106 -9.79 39.21 7.03
C LYS A 106 -10.97 39.50 6.11
N ALA A 107 -11.60 38.45 5.56
CA ALA A 107 -12.77 38.59 4.68
C ALA A 107 -13.99 39.19 5.38
N LEU A 108 -14.14 38.93 6.69
CA LEU A 108 -15.25 39.44 7.51
C LEU A 108 -14.94 40.74 8.24
N CYS A 109 -13.74 41.30 8.08
CA CYS A 109 -13.25 42.43 8.88
C CYS A 109 -13.34 42.19 10.40
N ILE A 110 -13.09 40.96 10.83
CA ILE A 110 -13.04 40.55 12.24
C ILE A 110 -11.61 40.73 12.75
N GLU A 111 -11.47 41.31 13.95
CA GLU A 111 -10.18 41.41 14.62
C GLU A 111 -9.72 40.02 15.09
N TYR A 112 -8.59 39.56 14.55
CA TYR A 112 -7.98 38.28 14.90
C TYR A 112 -7.12 38.41 16.14
N VAL A 113 -7.35 37.55 17.14
CA VAL A 113 -6.51 37.43 18.33
C VAL A 113 -6.02 36.00 18.47
N LYS A 114 -4.72 35.81 18.66
CA LYS A 114 -4.16 34.48 18.91
C LYS A 114 -4.37 34.10 20.37
N SER A 115 -5.07 32.99 20.64
CA SER A 115 -5.15 32.43 21.99
C SER A 115 -5.02 30.92 22.02
N MET A 116 -3.89 30.43 22.56
CA MET A 116 -3.62 29.00 22.69
C MET A 116 -4.00 28.44 24.07
N GLY A 117 -4.01 29.26 25.12
CA GLY A 117 -4.22 28.81 26.50
C GLY A 117 -5.66 28.35 26.75
N VAL A 118 -6.64 29.18 26.39
CA VAL A 118 -8.06 28.87 26.58
C VAL A 118 -8.54 27.80 25.61
N TYR A 119 -8.03 27.79 24.38
CA TYR A 119 -8.31 26.73 23.40
C TYR A 119 -7.94 25.34 23.95
N ARG A 120 -6.77 25.21 24.60
CA ARG A 120 -6.35 23.96 25.26
C ARG A 120 -7.25 23.59 26.44
N GLY A 121 -7.63 24.57 27.25
CA GLY A 121 -8.57 24.35 28.36
C GLY A 121 -9.92 23.83 27.88
N ILE A 122 -10.47 24.47 26.83
CA ILE A 122 -11.73 24.05 26.18
C ILE A 122 -11.60 22.64 25.64
N LYS A 123 -10.51 22.33 24.92
CA LYS A 123 -10.26 20.98 24.43
C LYS A 123 -10.23 19.91 25.54
N ALA A 124 -9.64 20.24 26.69
CA ALA A 124 -9.51 19.32 27.82
C ALA A 124 -10.80 19.12 28.62
N ASN A 125 -11.69 20.13 28.63
CA ASN A 125 -12.92 20.13 29.42
C ASN A 125 -14.18 20.29 28.56
N MET A 126 -14.11 19.93 27.28
CA MET A 126 -15.17 20.20 26.31
C MET A 126 -16.51 19.62 26.77
N ASP A 127 -16.50 18.35 27.16
CA ASP A 127 -17.66 17.61 27.67
C ASP A 127 -18.35 18.25 28.88
N LYS A 128 -17.65 19.12 29.61
CA LYS A 128 -18.16 19.76 30.84
C LYS A 128 -18.71 21.15 30.58
N ILE A 129 -18.22 21.83 29.53
CA ILE A 129 -18.52 23.25 29.26
C ILE A 129 -19.68 23.38 28.29
N ILE A 130 -19.78 22.45 27.32
CA ILE A 130 -20.93 22.45 26.43
C ILE A 130 -22.14 21.88 27.18
N LYS A 131 -23.29 22.56 27.07
CA LYS A 131 -24.55 22.12 27.69
C LYS A 131 -24.93 20.74 27.15
N LYS A 132 -25.51 19.86 27.99
CA LYS A 132 -25.90 18.48 27.63
C LYS A 132 -26.82 18.36 26.40
N GLU A 133 -27.45 19.45 25.96
CA GLU A 133 -28.35 19.52 24.79
C GLU A 133 -27.63 19.84 23.47
N THR A 134 -26.31 19.96 23.49
CA THR A 134 -25.51 20.21 22.28
C THR A 134 -25.09 18.91 21.59
N ILE A 135 -24.68 19.05 20.33
CA ILE A 135 -24.33 17.95 19.39
C ILE A 135 -23.29 16.98 19.97
N TYR A 136 -22.45 17.47 20.89
CA TYR A 136 -21.43 16.69 21.57
C TYR A 136 -22.04 15.86 22.72
N ASN A 137 -22.54 14.67 22.39
CA ASN A 137 -23.17 13.77 23.36
C ASN A 137 -22.17 12.70 23.86
N LYS A 138 -21.89 12.70 25.18
CA LYS A 138 -20.87 11.85 25.83
C LYS A 138 -21.18 10.35 25.78
N GLU A 139 -22.44 9.97 25.53
CA GLU A 139 -22.85 8.58 25.36
C GLU A 139 -22.24 7.92 24.10
N ASN A 140 -21.65 8.71 23.20
CA ASN A 140 -21.10 8.24 21.92
C ASN A 140 -19.59 8.55 21.74
N THR A 141 -18.80 8.60 22.82
CA THR A 141 -17.33 8.84 22.73
C THR A 141 -16.61 7.90 21.75
N LYS A 142 -17.02 6.63 21.66
CA LYS A 142 -16.50 5.69 20.65
C LYS A 142 -16.83 6.10 19.22
N ASP A 143 -18.04 6.60 18.98
CA ASP A 143 -18.48 7.08 17.68
C ASP A 143 -17.68 8.32 17.25
N THR A 144 -17.47 9.29 18.15
CA THR A 144 -16.63 10.47 17.89
C THR A 144 -15.19 10.09 17.56
N HIS A 145 -14.57 9.16 18.29
CA HIS A 145 -13.22 8.67 17.97
C HIS A 145 -13.14 7.96 16.61
N ASN A 146 -14.16 7.17 16.27
CA ASN A 146 -14.24 6.51 14.97
C ASN A 146 -14.38 7.52 13.82
N LYS A 147 -15.19 8.56 14.00
CA LYS A 147 -15.30 9.68 13.05
C LYS A 147 -13.98 10.42 12.89
N ILE A 148 -13.28 10.73 13.99
CA ILE A 148 -11.93 11.32 13.94
C ILE A 148 -10.97 10.44 13.16
N ARG A 149 -10.99 9.14 13.42
CA ARG A 149 -10.13 8.19 12.70
C ARG A 149 -10.46 8.14 11.21
N ALA A 150 -11.76 8.08 10.85
CA ALA A 150 -12.20 8.04 9.46
C ALA A 150 -11.80 9.31 8.70
N ALA A 151 -12.05 10.48 9.28
CA ALA A 151 -11.64 11.78 8.76
C ALA A 151 -10.12 11.87 8.55
N ALA A 152 -9.32 11.44 9.53
CA ALA A 152 -7.87 11.47 9.43
C ALA A 152 -7.34 10.54 8.33
N LEU A 153 -7.94 9.36 8.17
CA LEU A 153 -7.60 8.42 7.10
C LEU A 153 -7.96 8.97 5.72
N GLU A 154 -9.15 9.56 5.58
CA GLU A 154 -9.60 10.18 4.34
C GLU A 154 -8.71 11.37 3.96
N PHE A 155 -8.44 12.27 4.90
CA PHE A 155 -7.52 13.39 4.69
C PHE A 155 -6.13 12.92 4.26
N SER A 156 -5.58 11.89 4.92
CA SER A 156 -4.24 11.36 4.61
C SER A 156 -4.19 10.71 3.23
N ARG A 157 -5.18 9.86 2.89
CA ARG A 157 -5.31 9.25 1.55
C ARG A 157 -5.43 10.31 0.47
N ASN A 158 -6.25 11.32 0.74
CA ASN A 158 -6.44 12.44 -0.16
C ASN A 158 -5.16 13.25 -0.38
N LYS A 159 -4.39 13.51 0.68
CA LYS A 159 -3.16 14.29 0.61
C LYS A 159 -2.03 13.54 -0.10
N ILE A 160 -1.93 12.23 0.10
CA ILE A 160 -0.89 11.38 -0.50
C ILE A 160 -1.26 11.00 -1.96
N GLY A 161 -2.55 10.86 -2.26
CA GLY A 161 -3.05 10.42 -3.57
C GLY A 161 -3.32 8.92 -3.63
N ALA A 162 -3.59 8.42 -4.83
CA ALA A 162 -3.82 6.99 -5.06
C ALA A 162 -2.50 6.23 -4.90
N VAL A 163 -2.42 5.36 -3.89
CA VAL A 163 -1.31 4.41 -3.72
C VAL A 163 -1.64 3.16 -4.55
N LYS A 164 -0.65 2.64 -5.29
CA LYS A 164 -0.80 1.35 -5.98
C LYS A 164 -1.06 0.27 -4.93
N ASP A 165 -2.23 -0.38 -4.99
CA ASP A 165 -2.59 -1.43 -4.06
C ASP A 165 -1.88 -2.75 -4.42
N ASP A 166 -0.84 -3.08 -3.68
CA ASP A 166 -0.06 -4.31 -3.80
C ASP A 166 -0.46 -5.40 -2.78
N THR A 167 -1.44 -5.11 -1.92
CA THR A 167 -1.89 -6.02 -0.85
C THR A 167 -2.48 -7.29 -1.43
N TYR A 168 -3.27 -7.16 -2.50
CA TYR A 168 -3.85 -8.29 -3.22
C TYR A 168 -2.76 -9.25 -3.71
N VAL A 169 -1.70 -8.73 -4.35
CA VAL A 169 -0.60 -9.53 -4.88
C VAL A 169 0.13 -10.30 -3.78
N VAL A 170 0.39 -9.64 -2.64
CA VAL A 170 1.06 -10.26 -1.50
C VAL A 170 0.25 -11.45 -0.96
N HIS A 171 -1.07 -11.33 -0.86
CA HIS A 171 -1.91 -12.42 -0.34
C HIS A 171 -2.10 -13.55 -1.35
N VAL A 172 -2.28 -13.21 -2.64
CA VAL A 172 -2.54 -14.19 -3.70
C VAL A 172 -1.36 -15.13 -3.91
N SER A 173 -0.13 -14.70 -3.65
CA SER A 173 1.03 -15.60 -3.69
C SER A 173 0.86 -16.82 -2.77
N TYR A 174 0.36 -16.60 -1.55
CA TYR A 174 0.19 -17.66 -0.57
C TYR A 174 -0.92 -18.63 -1.00
N GLU A 175 -2.04 -18.07 -1.49
CA GLU A 175 -3.17 -18.86 -1.97
C GLU A 175 -2.81 -19.72 -3.18
N ILE A 176 -2.06 -19.17 -4.14
CA ILE A 176 -1.59 -19.93 -5.31
C ILE A 176 -0.69 -21.08 -4.86
N ASP A 177 0.27 -20.83 -3.97
CA ASP A 177 1.17 -21.87 -3.45
C ASP A 177 0.41 -22.94 -2.65
N GLN A 178 -0.69 -22.56 -1.98
CA GLN A 178 -1.52 -23.50 -1.23
C GLN A 178 -2.38 -24.36 -2.15
N ILE A 179 -2.99 -23.76 -3.18
CA ILE A 179 -3.77 -24.48 -4.19
C ILE A 179 -2.88 -25.48 -4.93
N GLU A 180 -1.63 -25.11 -5.27
CA GLU A 180 -0.70 -26.03 -5.92
C GLU A 180 -0.38 -27.25 -5.05
N ARG A 181 -0.12 -27.06 -3.75
CA ARG A 181 0.09 -28.17 -2.81
C ARG A 181 -1.13 -29.08 -2.73
N GLU A 182 -2.33 -28.50 -2.63
CA GLU A 182 -3.58 -29.26 -2.59
C GLU A 182 -3.82 -30.03 -3.89
N MET A 183 -3.53 -29.43 -5.05
CA MET A 183 -3.61 -30.09 -6.34
C MET A 183 -2.63 -31.27 -6.44
N GLU A 184 -1.39 -31.11 -5.98
CA GLU A 184 -0.41 -32.20 -5.94
C GLU A 184 -0.85 -33.35 -5.01
N GLU A 185 -1.42 -33.04 -3.85
CA GLU A 185 -1.95 -34.03 -2.91
C GLU A 185 -3.14 -34.79 -3.49
N LEU A 186 -4.08 -34.08 -4.12
CA LEU A 186 -5.21 -34.69 -4.83
C LEU A 186 -4.73 -35.58 -5.97
N GLN A 187 -3.73 -35.15 -6.73
CA GLN A 187 -3.16 -35.93 -7.82
C GLN A 187 -2.46 -37.20 -7.31
N LYS A 188 -1.71 -37.12 -6.21
CA LYS A 188 -1.12 -38.31 -5.56
C LYS A 188 -2.19 -39.28 -5.08
N SER A 189 -3.28 -38.77 -4.50
CA SER A 189 -4.41 -39.58 -4.04
C SER A 189 -5.09 -40.30 -5.21
N LEU A 190 -5.38 -39.58 -6.31
CA LEU A 190 -5.94 -40.14 -7.54
C LEU A 190 -5.03 -41.22 -8.15
N ASN A 191 -3.73 -40.97 -8.20
CA ASN A 191 -2.74 -41.93 -8.70
C ASN A 191 -2.57 -43.17 -7.80
N SER A 192 -3.01 -43.12 -6.55
CA SER A 192 -3.00 -44.29 -5.66
C SER A 192 -4.26 -45.15 -5.78
N MET A 193 -5.40 -44.52 -6.09
CA MET A 193 -6.68 -45.22 -6.29
C MET A 193 -6.82 -45.82 -7.68
N THR A 194 -6.14 -45.22 -8.66
CA THR A 194 -6.01 -45.72 -10.02
C THR A 194 -4.65 -46.40 -10.07
N ASP A 195 -4.56 -47.72 -10.29
CA ASP A 195 -3.29 -48.49 -10.28
C ASP A 195 -2.39 -48.15 -11.49
N LEU A 196 -2.28 -46.88 -11.83
CA LEU A 196 -1.55 -46.36 -12.96
C LEU A 196 -0.23 -45.81 -12.44
N LYS A 197 0.80 -46.66 -12.47
CA LYS A 197 2.18 -46.21 -12.53
C LYS A 197 2.28 -45.13 -13.61
N TYR A 198 2.97 -44.04 -13.26
CA TYR A 198 3.53 -43.04 -14.16
C TYR A 198 3.80 -43.65 -15.55
N LEU A 199 3.03 -43.20 -16.54
CA LEU A 199 3.52 -43.20 -17.92
C LEU A 199 4.20 -41.85 -18.07
N GLU A 200 5.52 -41.91 -18.19
CA GLU A 200 6.37 -40.77 -18.46
C GLU A 200 5.88 -39.99 -19.68
N GLU A 201 5.97 -38.67 -19.55
CA GLU A 201 6.27 -37.69 -20.60
C GLU A 201 5.91 -38.11 -22.03
N ASP A 202 4.72 -37.71 -22.48
CA ASP A 202 4.66 -36.84 -23.65
C ASP A 202 3.24 -36.29 -23.85
N THR A 203 3.22 -35.04 -24.31
CA THR A 203 2.09 -34.26 -24.84
C THR A 203 1.32 -33.32 -23.91
N LYS A 204 1.32 -32.07 -24.36
CA LYS A 204 0.66 -30.88 -23.83
C LYS A 204 -0.85 -31.06 -23.86
N ASN A 205 -1.46 -31.13 -22.67
CA ASN A 205 -2.81 -30.68 -22.28
C ASN A 205 -3.30 -31.59 -21.16
N ASN A 206 -2.98 -31.20 -19.91
CA ASN A 206 -3.38 -31.96 -18.74
C ASN A 206 -4.92 -32.11 -18.62
N ASP A 207 -5.70 -31.17 -19.18
CA ASP A 207 -7.14 -31.10 -18.95
C ASP A 207 -7.96 -32.19 -19.68
N GLU A 208 -7.60 -32.57 -20.91
CA GLU A 208 -8.29 -33.67 -21.65
C GLU A 208 -7.86 -35.06 -21.17
N PHE A 209 -6.63 -35.19 -20.67
CA PHE A 209 -6.03 -36.47 -20.31
C PHE A 209 -6.71 -37.13 -19.10
N PHE A 210 -7.21 -36.35 -18.13
CA PHE A 210 -7.89 -36.91 -16.95
C PHE A 210 -9.29 -37.42 -17.28
N THR A 211 -10.01 -36.77 -18.21
CA THR A 211 -11.37 -37.17 -18.61
C THR A 211 -11.35 -38.48 -19.39
N GLU A 212 -10.41 -38.68 -20.32
CA GLU A 212 -10.26 -39.95 -21.05
C GLU A 212 -9.81 -41.11 -20.14
N ARG A 213 -8.99 -40.82 -19.12
CA ARG A 213 -8.51 -41.81 -18.14
C ARG A 213 -9.63 -42.30 -17.21
N PHE A 214 -10.68 -41.49 -17.02
CA PHE A 214 -11.87 -41.84 -16.25
C PHE A 214 -12.72 -42.94 -16.90
N TYR A 215 -12.93 -42.84 -18.21
CA TYR A 215 -13.68 -43.85 -18.97
C TYR A 215 -13.04 -45.25 -18.87
N LYS A 216 -11.72 -45.34 -18.69
CA LYS A 216 -11.02 -46.63 -18.50
C LYS A 216 -11.18 -47.23 -17.10
N ILE A 217 -11.55 -46.44 -16.08
CA ILE A 217 -11.71 -46.91 -14.69
C ILE A 217 -13.10 -47.56 -14.49
N GLU A 218 -14.11 -47.15 -15.26
CA GLU A 218 -15.49 -47.65 -15.16
C GLU A 218 -15.61 -49.17 -15.39
N GLU A 219 -14.70 -49.79 -16.14
CA GLU A 219 -14.85 -51.20 -16.53
C GLU A 219 -14.51 -52.24 -15.44
N ASN A 220 -13.85 -51.89 -14.32
CA ASN A 220 -13.26 -52.91 -13.43
C ASN A 220 -13.24 -52.62 -11.90
N LYS A 221 -14.04 -51.69 -11.35
CA LYS A 221 -14.05 -51.40 -9.89
C LYS A 221 -15.45 -51.25 -9.27
N ASN A 222 -15.52 -51.40 -7.94
CA ASN A 222 -16.74 -51.23 -7.13
C ASN A 222 -17.36 -49.83 -7.27
N GLU A 223 -18.69 -49.73 -7.30
CA GLU A 223 -19.47 -48.50 -7.46
C GLU A 223 -19.10 -47.38 -6.46
N GLN A 224 -18.79 -47.74 -5.21
CA GLN A 224 -18.35 -46.79 -4.19
C GLN A 224 -16.98 -46.15 -4.52
N THR A 225 -16.05 -46.92 -5.08
CA THR A 225 -14.73 -46.42 -5.49
C THR A 225 -14.86 -45.47 -6.68
N ILE A 226 -15.77 -45.77 -7.61
CA ILE A 226 -16.06 -44.92 -8.77
C ILE A 226 -16.60 -43.56 -8.31
N ASN A 227 -17.56 -43.55 -7.38
CA ASN A 227 -18.15 -42.30 -6.86
C ASN A 227 -17.15 -41.42 -6.09
N VAL A 228 -16.29 -42.02 -5.26
CA VAL A 228 -15.24 -41.28 -4.53
C VAL A 228 -14.21 -40.71 -5.51
N THR A 229 -13.78 -41.50 -6.49
CA THR A 229 -12.81 -41.06 -7.51
C THR A 229 -13.40 -39.90 -8.33
N GLY A 230 -14.66 -40.02 -8.76
CA GLY A 230 -15.38 -38.97 -9.48
C GLY A 230 -15.45 -37.66 -8.70
N THR A 231 -15.78 -37.74 -7.40
CA THR A 231 -15.79 -36.56 -6.52
C THR A 231 -14.40 -35.90 -6.44
N LEU A 232 -13.34 -36.69 -6.30
CA LEU A 232 -11.96 -36.16 -6.25
C LEU A 232 -11.55 -35.46 -7.55
N VAL A 233 -11.95 -35.97 -8.71
CA VAL A 233 -11.67 -35.31 -9.98
C VAL A 233 -12.48 -34.04 -10.16
N THR A 234 -13.76 -34.02 -9.78
CA THR A 234 -14.51 -32.75 -9.79
C THR A 234 -13.86 -31.71 -8.88
N LEU A 235 -13.37 -32.11 -7.70
CA LEU A 235 -12.65 -31.23 -6.80
C LEU A 235 -11.32 -30.75 -7.40
N TYR A 236 -10.55 -31.63 -8.03
CA TYR A 236 -9.30 -31.28 -8.71
C TYR A 236 -9.56 -30.27 -9.84
N ASN A 237 -10.55 -30.52 -10.70
CA ASN A 237 -10.91 -29.62 -11.80
C ASN A 237 -11.35 -28.24 -11.28
N ASN A 238 -12.12 -28.20 -10.18
CA ASN A 238 -12.48 -26.94 -9.53
C ASN A 238 -11.25 -26.17 -9.02
N LYS A 239 -10.23 -26.87 -8.50
CA LYS A 239 -8.97 -26.27 -8.06
C LYS A 239 -8.14 -25.76 -9.24
N VAL A 240 -8.09 -26.48 -10.35
CA VAL A 240 -7.45 -26.04 -11.60
C VAL A 240 -8.11 -24.76 -12.13
N ASP A 241 -9.44 -24.71 -12.19
CA ASP A 241 -10.18 -23.52 -12.63
C ASP A 241 -9.90 -22.31 -11.72
N LEU A 242 -9.91 -22.52 -10.39
CA LEU A 242 -9.55 -21.48 -9.43
C LEU A 242 -8.11 -20.99 -9.61
N TYR A 243 -7.15 -21.91 -9.80
CA TYR A 243 -5.75 -21.59 -10.06
C TYR A 243 -5.58 -20.71 -11.30
N ASN A 244 -6.26 -21.08 -12.40
CA ASN A 244 -6.21 -20.35 -13.65
C ASN A 244 -6.80 -18.93 -13.49
N LYS A 245 -7.96 -18.81 -12.84
CA LYS A 245 -8.60 -17.52 -12.54
C LYS A 245 -7.70 -16.61 -11.70
N LEU A 246 -7.09 -17.14 -10.65
CA LEU A 246 -6.17 -16.38 -9.79
C LEU A 246 -4.91 -15.95 -10.56
N THR A 247 -4.35 -16.83 -11.38
CA THR A 247 -3.14 -16.54 -12.17
C THR A 247 -3.41 -15.48 -13.24
N GLU A 248 -4.55 -15.53 -13.92
CA GLU A 248 -4.97 -14.52 -14.87
C GLU A 248 -5.17 -13.16 -14.20
N HIS A 249 -5.86 -13.13 -13.06
CA HIS A 249 -6.09 -11.89 -12.31
C HIS A 249 -4.79 -11.32 -11.72
N LEU A 250 -3.89 -12.17 -11.21
CA LEU A 250 -2.55 -11.79 -10.78
C LEU A 250 -1.77 -11.15 -11.94
N THR A 251 -1.81 -11.77 -13.12
CA THR A 251 -1.16 -11.25 -14.34
C THR A 251 -1.69 -9.86 -14.70
N LYS A 252 -3.01 -9.62 -14.60
CA LYS A 252 -3.60 -8.29 -14.84
C LYS A 252 -3.12 -7.27 -13.81
N LYS A 253 -3.17 -7.62 -12.51
CA LYS A 253 -2.73 -6.70 -11.44
C LYS A 253 -1.24 -6.40 -11.47
N MET A 254 -0.39 -7.36 -11.83
CA MET A 254 1.06 -7.12 -11.95
C MET A 254 1.43 -6.17 -13.09
N LYS A 255 0.62 -6.11 -14.15
CA LYS A 255 0.77 -5.10 -15.22
C LYS A 255 0.55 -3.68 -14.69
N ASP A 256 -0.32 -3.53 -13.69
CA ASP A 256 -0.64 -2.22 -13.08
C ASP A 256 0.35 -1.83 -11.98
N ILE A 257 0.82 -2.81 -11.20
CA ILE A 257 1.67 -2.57 -10.04
C ILE A 257 3.14 -2.44 -10.44
N ALA A 258 3.67 -3.41 -11.20
CA ALA A 258 5.10 -3.55 -11.47
C ALA A 258 5.39 -3.99 -12.92
N PRO A 259 5.03 -3.18 -13.93
CA PRO A 259 5.16 -3.52 -15.36
C PRO A 259 6.61 -3.78 -15.81
N ASN A 260 7.61 -3.11 -15.24
CA ASN A 260 8.99 -3.28 -15.66
C ASN A 260 9.64 -4.50 -15.00
N THR A 261 9.42 -4.69 -13.70
CA THR A 261 10.02 -5.78 -12.94
C THR A 261 9.49 -7.14 -13.38
N ARG A 262 8.18 -7.24 -13.68
CA ARG A 262 7.59 -8.46 -14.23
C ARG A 262 8.18 -8.84 -15.59
N GLU A 263 8.62 -7.89 -16.39
CA GLU A 263 9.18 -8.18 -17.71
C GLU A 263 10.50 -8.96 -17.56
N ILE A 264 11.27 -8.63 -16.53
CA ILE A 264 12.58 -9.22 -16.25
C ILE A 264 12.44 -10.61 -15.60
N ILE A 265 11.64 -10.76 -14.54
CA ILE A 265 11.58 -12.00 -13.75
C ILE A 265 10.27 -12.78 -13.83
N GLY A 266 9.25 -12.23 -14.49
CA GLY A 266 7.92 -12.84 -14.59
C GLY A 266 7.06 -12.67 -13.33
N ASP A 267 5.74 -12.82 -13.52
CA ASP A 267 4.74 -12.54 -12.48
C ASP A 267 4.85 -13.49 -11.29
N ARG A 268 5.05 -14.78 -11.55
CA ARG A 268 5.06 -15.82 -10.51
C ARG A 268 6.20 -15.64 -9.52
N LEU A 269 7.43 -15.44 -10.01
CA LEU A 269 8.58 -15.22 -9.13
C LEU A 269 8.46 -13.86 -8.43
N LEU A 270 8.06 -12.80 -9.14
CA LEU A 270 7.88 -11.47 -8.55
C LEU A 270 6.86 -11.49 -7.42
N CYS A 271 5.71 -12.15 -7.62
CA CYS A 271 4.67 -12.32 -6.60
C CYS A 271 5.22 -12.96 -5.32
N LYS A 272 6.00 -14.05 -5.46
CA LYS A 272 6.65 -14.71 -4.32
C LYS A 272 7.68 -13.84 -3.61
N LEU A 273 8.47 -13.07 -4.37
CA LEU A 273 9.44 -12.14 -3.80
C LEU A 273 8.72 -11.00 -3.05
N MET A 274 7.68 -10.41 -3.65
CA MET A 274 6.86 -9.37 -3.03
C MET A 274 6.17 -9.86 -1.75
N HIS A 275 5.68 -11.11 -1.75
CA HIS A 275 5.11 -11.73 -0.56
C HIS A 275 6.12 -11.78 0.59
N ARG A 276 7.37 -12.19 0.29
CA ARG A 276 8.44 -12.24 1.29
C ARG A 276 8.91 -10.86 1.77
N THR A 277 8.93 -9.86 0.89
CA THR A 277 9.33 -8.50 1.27
C THR A 277 8.20 -7.68 1.89
N GLY A 278 6.94 -8.14 1.77
CA GLY A 278 5.75 -7.44 2.27
C GLY A 278 5.33 -6.26 1.37
N GLY A 279 5.47 -6.39 0.06
CA GLY A 279 5.06 -5.39 -0.93
C GLY A 279 6.17 -4.92 -1.88
N ILE A 280 5.79 -4.17 -2.91
CA ILE A 280 6.69 -3.69 -3.97
C ILE A 280 7.61 -2.57 -3.44
N LEU A 281 7.11 -1.72 -2.54
CA LEU A 281 7.91 -0.64 -1.94
C LEU A 281 9.10 -1.21 -1.15
N ASN A 282 8.85 -2.21 -0.30
CA ASN A 282 9.90 -2.87 0.46
C ASN A 282 10.88 -3.61 -0.45
N TYR A 283 10.37 -4.25 -1.51
CA TYR A 283 11.21 -4.88 -2.53
C TYR A 283 12.14 -3.87 -3.22
N ALA A 284 11.63 -2.71 -3.61
CA ALA A 284 12.41 -1.64 -4.23
C ALA A 284 13.45 -1.02 -3.29
N MET A 285 13.18 -0.99 -1.98
CA MET A 285 14.10 -0.50 -0.96
C MET A 285 15.22 -1.49 -0.63
N PHE A 286 15.05 -2.77 -0.91
CA PHE A 286 16.09 -3.77 -0.66
C PHE A 286 17.29 -3.57 -1.59
N PRO A 287 18.53 -3.66 -1.06
CA PRO A 287 19.73 -3.70 -1.89
C PRO A 287 19.71 -4.91 -2.83
N ALA A 288 20.31 -4.76 -4.02
CA ALA A 288 20.40 -5.85 -5.00
C ALA A 288 21.06 -7.12 -4.42
N SER A 289 22.06 -6.99 -3.53
CA SER A 289 22.67 -8.13 -2.85
C SER A 289 21.71 -8.89 -1.94
N THR A 290 20.75 -8.19 -1.32
CA THR A 290 19.68 -8.82 -0.53
C THR A 290 18.71 -9.53 -1.46
N ILE A 291 18.26 -8.86 -2.53
CA ILE A 291 17.37 -9.43 -3.55
C ILE A 291 17.95 -10.71 -4.15
N GLN A 292 19.26 -10.72 -4.43
CA GLN A 292 19.98 -11.89 -4.94
C GLN A 292 19.84 -13.11 -4.03
N LEU A 293 19.78 -12.92 -2.71
CA LEU A 293 19.78 -13.98 -1.70
C LEU A 293 18.38 -14.30 -1.15
N LEU A 294 17.35 -13.52 -1.48
CA LEU A 294 15.96 -13.79 -1.07
C LEU A 294 15.57 -15.22 -1.44
N GLY A 295 15.13 -16.02 -0.47
CA GLY A 295 14.92 -17.47 -0.65
C GLY A 295 15.90 -18.37 0.09
N SER A 296 17.13 -17.90 0.25
CA SER A 296 18.26 -18.68 0.74
C SER A 296 18.69 -18.32 2.16
N GLU A 297 17.88 -17.53 2.87
CA GLU A 297 18.23 -16.92 4.15
C GLU A 297 18.58 -17.98 5.20
N LYS A 298 17.81 -19.08 5.27
CA LYS A 298 18.07 -20.18 6.19
C LYS A 298 19.45 -20.82 5.93
N SER A 299 19.76 -21.08 4.68
CA SER A 299 21.07 -21.63 4.27
C SER A 299 22.20 -20.64 4.52
N LEU A 300 21.97 -19.35 4.26
CA LEU A 300 22.91 -18.27 4.52
C LEU A 300 23.25 -18.19 6.02
N PHE A 301 22.25 -18.13 6.89
CA PHE A 301 22.45 -18.04 8.33
C PHE A 301 23.08 -19.31 8.91
N ASN A 302 22.71 -20.48 8.41
CA ASN A 302 23.36 -21.74 8.79
C ASN A 302 24.85 -21.74 8.41
N CYS A 303 25.20 -21.28 7.21
CA CYS A 303 26.59 -21.20 6.77
C CYS A 303 27.39 -20.15 7.56
N LEU A 304 26.78 -19.01 7.91
CA LEU A 304 27.42 -18.03 8.78
C LEU A 304 27.70 -18.60 10.18
N LYS A 305 26.76 -19.37 10.74
CA LYS A 305 26.92 -20.04 12.04
C LYS A 305 28.03 -21.10 12.01
N ASN A 306 28.07 -21.91 10.95
CA ASN A 306 28.98 -23.04 10.82
C ASN A 306 30.27 -22.70 10.06
N LYS A 307 30.49 -21.43 9.69
CA LYS A 307 31.59 -20.95 8.83
C LYS A 307 31.73 -21.74 7.51
N GLY A 308 30.61 -22.15 6.93
CA GLY A 308 30.53 -22.88 5.66
C GLY A 308 30.47 -21.97 4.43
N LYS A 309 30.41 -22.57 3.23
CA LYS A 309 30.26 -21.84 1.96
C LYS A 309 28.87 -21.19 1.89
N THR A 310 28.82 -19.87 1.70
CA THR A 310 27.55 -19.15 1.59
C THR A 310 26.84 -19.41 0.26
N PRO A 311 25.49 -19.42 0.24
CA PRO A 311 24.73 -19.48 -1.00
C PRO A 311 25.01 -18.24 -1.86
N LYS A 312 25.10 -18.42 -3.17
CA LYS A 312 25.32 -17.32 -4.14
C LYS A 312 24.03 -16.70 -4.65
N HIS A 313 22.91 -17.39 -4.54
CA HIS A 313 21.61 -16.95 -5.05
C HIS A 313 20.47 -17.65 -4.31
N GLY A 314 19.31 -17.00 -4.25
CA GLY A 314 18.06 -17.56 -3.74
C GLY A 314 17.07 -17.87 -4.85
N MET A 315 15.81 -17.45 -4.68
CA MET A 315 14.69 -17.73 -5.58
C MET A 315 14.89 -17.16 -6.99
N ILE A 316 15.73 -16.13 -7.13
CA ILE A 316 16.05 -15.52 -8.43
C ILE A 316 16.73 -16.50 -9.39
N TYR A 317 17.35 -17.56 -8.87
CA TYR A 317 17.94 -18.63 -9.68
C TYR A 317 16.90 -19.34 -10.57
N THR A 318 15.65 -19.43 -10.13
CA THR A 318 14.57 -20.16 -10.81
C THR A 318 14.35 -19.67 -12.25
N VAL A 319 14.60 -18.39 -12.54
CA VAL A 319 14.40 -17.81 -13.88
C VAL A 319 15.66 -17.82 -14.73
N VAL A 320 16.83 -18.12 -14.16
CA VAL A 320 18.11 -18.09 -14.89
C VAL A 320 18.15 -19.16 -15.98
N GLY A 321 17.56 -20.33 -15.74
CA GLY A 321 17.45 -21.40 -16.75
C GLY A 321 16.80 -20.89 -18.04
N ARG A 322 15.70 -20.13 -17.92
CA ARG A 322 15.01 -19.54 -19.08
C ARG A 322 15.92 -18.60 -19.87
N TYR A 323 16.64 -17.72 -19.19
CA TYR A 323 17.58 -16.79 -19.84
C TYR A 323 18.73 -17.52 -20.55
N ILE A 324 19.26 -18.58 -19.95
CA ILE A 324 20.30 -19.40 -20.55
C ILE A 324 19.76 -20.11 -21.79
N GLU A 325 18.58 -20.74 -21.70
CA GLU A 325 17.95 -21.42 -22.83
C GLU A 325 17.63 -20.48 -23.99
N ASP A 326 17.06 -19.30 -23.69
CA ASP A 326 16.75 -18.28 -24.69
C ASP A 326 18.02 -17.84 -25.44
N ALA A 327 19.13 -17.61 -24.70
CA ALA A 327 20.41 -17.24 -25.29
C ALA A 327 21.06 -18.37 -26.10
N LYS A 328 21.02 -19.61 -25.61
CA LYS A 328 21.50 -20.78 -26.35
C LYS A 328 20.78 -20.94 -27.68
N LYS A 329 19.45 -20.82 -27.68
CA LYS A 329 18.61 -20.87 -28.89
C LYS A 329 18.96 -19.76 -29.87
N ALA A 330 19.21 -18.54 -29.39
CA ALA A 330 19.56 -17.41 -30.23
C ALA A 330 20.94 -17.55 -30.91
N VAL A 331 21.90 -18.20 -30.24
CA VAL A 331 23.27 -18.36 -30.73
C VAL A 331 23.49 -19.71 -31.44
N GLY A 332 22.64 -20.71 -31.20
CA GLY A 332 22.85 -22.08 -31.68
C GLY A 332 24.02 -22.77 -30.98
N SER A 333 24.21 -22.49 -29.69
CA SER A 333 25.33 -23.02 -28.89
C SER A 333 24.81 -23.90 -27.75
N ASP A 334 25.41 -25.08 -27.60
CA ASP A 334 25.07 -26.02 -26.53
C ASP A 334 25.97 -25.89 -25.30
N LEU A 335 26.87 -24.90 -25.27
CA LEU A 335 27.88 -24.73 -24.23
C LEU A 335 27.28 -24.78 -22.81
N GLU A 336 27.88 -25.60 -21.95
CA GLU A 336 27.50 -25.64 -20.53
C GLU A 336 27.97 -24.39 -19.79
N VAL A 337 27.11 -23.88 -18.91
CA VAL A 337 27.39 -22.68 -18.12
C VAL A 337 27.90 -23.09 -16.74
N ASP A 338 29.06 -22.59 -16.36
CA ASP A 338 29.65 -22.88 -15.06
C ASP A 338 28.94 -22.14 -13.90
N GLU A 339 29.03 -22.69 -12.69
CA GLU A 339 28.40 -22.09 -11.50
C GLU A 339 28.86 -20.64 -11.20
N LYS A 340 30.09 -20.24 -11.60
CA LYS A 340 30.54 -18.86 -11.37
C LYS A 340 29.82 -17.92 -12.31
N THR A 341 29.59 -18.31 -13.56
CA THR A 341 28.81 -17.53 -14.52
C THR A 341 27.35 -17.44 -14.11
N ILE A 342 26.74 -18.53 -13.63
CA ILE A 342 25.37 -18.47 -13.07
C ILE A 342 25.30 -17.46 -11.91
N GLY A 343 26.29 -17.45 -11.01
CA GLY A 343 26.38 -16.45 -9.95
C GLY A 343 26.47 -15.01 -10.47
N LYS A 344 27.18 -14.77 -11.58
CA LYS A 344 27.25 -13.45 -12.23
C LYS A 344 25.90 -13.05 -12.82
N ILE A 345 25.19 -13.98 -13.46
CA ILE A 345 23.87 -13.74 -14.06
C ILE A 345 22.86 -13.41 -12.97
N CYS A 346 22.79 -14.19 -11.89
CA CYS A 346 21.93 -13.90 -10.74
C CYS A 346 22.18 -12.50 -10.16
N ARG A 347 23.45 -12.08 -10.10
CA ARG A 347 23.83 -10.75 -9.62
C ARG A 347 23.38 -9.65 -10.59
N ASP A 348 23.57 -9.83 -11.89
CA ASP A 348 23.12 -8.84 -12.88
C ASP A 348 21.59 -8.74 -12.85
N LEU A 349 20.90 -9.87 -12.82
CA LEU A 349 19.44 -9.94 -12.70
C LEU A 349 18.94 -9.21 -11.45
N ALA A 350 19.54 -9.45 -10.28
CA ALA A 350 19.17 -8.78 -9.04
C ALA A 350 19.40 -7.25 -9.08
N ASN A 351 20.48 -6.80 -9.76
CA ASN A 351 20.72 -5.38 -9.97
C ASN A 351 19.63 -4.76 -10.84
N LYS A 352 19.28 -5.42 -11.96
CA LYS A 352 18.31 -4.91 -12.93
C LYS A 352 16.89 -4.92 -12.36
N THR A 353 16.53 -5.94 -11.59
CA THR A 353 15.21 -5.98 -10.90
C THR A 353 15.11 -4.96 -9.77
N SER A 354 16.20 -4.68 -9.06
CA SER A 354 16.23 -3.61 -8.04
C SER A 354 15.96 -2.24 -8.68
N ILE A 355 16.57 -1.98 -9.84
CA ILE A 355 16.36 -0.73 -10.58
C ILE A 355 14.94 -0.66 -11.15
N SER A 356 14.47 -1.73 -11.80
CA SER A 356 13.10 -1.76 -12.36
C SER A 356 12.03 -1.58 -11.29
N ALA A 357 12.22 -2.18 -10.10
CA ALA A 357 11.27 -2.06 -9.01
C ALA A 357 11.18 -0.63 -8.46
N LYS A 358 12.32 0.08 -8.43
CA LYS A 358 12.33 1.52 -8.06
C LYS A 358 11.60 2.37 -9.09
N ILE A 359 11.79 2.08 -10.39
CA ILE A 359 11.04 2.74 -11.46
C ILE A 359 9.54 2.46 -11.31
N ASP A 360 9.15 1.20 -11.08
CA ASP A 360 7.76 0.80 -10.89
C ASP A 360 7.08 1.48 -9.68
N CYS A 361 7.83 1.69 -8.59
CA CYS A 361 7.33 2.38 -7.39
C CYS A 361 7.24 3.89 -7.54
N SER A 362 8.21 4.52 -8.21
CA SER A 362 8.33 5.98 -8.25
C SER A 362 7.70 6.62 -9.48
N SER A 363 7.49 5.85 -10.56
CA SER A 363 6.88 6.36 -11.79
C SER A 363 5.36 6.50 -11.65
N ASN A 364 4.85 7.66 -12.07
CA ASN A 364 3.41 7.89 -12.25
C ASN A 364 2.88 7.26 -13.54
N GLU A 365 3.76 6.97 -14.50
CA GLU A 365 3.38 6.32 -15.75
C GLU A 365 3.53 4.80 -15.63
N ASN A 366 2.50 4.08 -16.07
CA ASN A 366 2.49 2.63 -16.09
C ASN A 366 3.02 2.11 -17.44
N THR A 367 4.34 2.15 -17.63
CA THR A 367 5.02 1.69 -18.85
C THR A 367 5.95 0.52 -18.56
N ASN A 368 6.12 -0.38 -19.52
CA ASN A 368 7.03 -1.54 -19.43
C ASN A 368 8.33 -1.34 -20.26
N LYS A 369 8.53 -0.17 -20.87
CA LYS A 369 9.63 0.09 -21.81
C LYS A 369 11.00 -0.14 -21.15
N TYR A 370 11.17 0.30 -19.90
CA TYR A 370 12.40 0.11 -19.15
C TYR A 370 12.66 -1.36 -18.86
N GLY A 371 11.63 -2.12 -18.48
CA GLY A 371 11.72 -3.56 -18.26
C GLY A 371 12.18 -4.32 -19.51
N VAL A 372 11.61 -3.98 -20.67
CA VAL A 372 11.98 -4.57 -21.97
C VAL A 372 13.45 -4.26 -22.30
N ALA A 373 13.87 -3.00 -22.14
CA ALA A 373 15.25 -2.60 -22.42
C ALA A 373 16.26 -3.29 -21.50
N LEU A 374 15.97 -3.36 -20.19
CA LEU A 374 16.83 -4.02 -19.21
C LEU A 374 16.90 -5.54 -19.43
N ARG A 375 15.78 -6.18 -19.77
CA ARG A 375 15.75 -7.60 -20.14
C ARG A 375 16.60 -7.86 -21.37
N LYS A 376 16.47 -7.02 -22.41
CA LYS A 376 17.26 -7.13 -23.63
C LYS A 376 18.76 -7.02 -23.35
N GLU A 377 19.17 -6.12 -22.47
CA GLU A 377 20.59 -5.99 -22.08
C GLU A 377 21.14 -7.26 -21.42
N ILE A 378 20.37 -7.88 -20.52
CA ILE A 378 20.76 -9.16 -19.88
C ILE A 378 20.92 -10.24 -20.95
N GLN A 379 19.96 -10.31 -21.88
CA GLN A 379 19.96 -11.26 -22.98
C GLN A 379 21.15 -11.07 -23.92
N GLU A 380 21.44 -9.84 -24.36
CA GLU A 380 22.58 -9.52 -25.21
C GLU A 380 23.92 -9.85 -24.54
N LYS A 381 24.05 -9.63 -23.22
CA LYS A 381 25.25 -10.02 -22.46
C LYS A 381 25.44 -11.54 -22.45
N LEU A 382 24.37 -12.30 -22.29
CA LEU A 382 24.39 -13.77 -22.30
C LEU A 382 24.74 -14.32 -23.68
N GLU A 383 24.11 -13.81 -24.73
CA GLU A 383 24.39 -14.24 -26.11
C GLU A 383 25.85 -14.00 -26.50
N ARG A 384 26.42 -12.84 -26.12
CA ARG A 384 27.85 -12.57 -26.35
C ARG A 384 28.76 -13.51 -25.57
N PHE A 385 28.38 -13.86 -24.34
CA PHE A 385 29.11 -14.86 -23.56
C PHE A 385 29.16 -16.21 -24.29
N PHE A 386 28.05 -16.64 -24.90
CA PHE A 386 28.01 -17.87 -25.70
C PHE A 386 28.74 -17.78 -27.04
N LYS A 387 28.93 -16.58 -27.60
CA LYS A 387 29.73 -16.33 -28.81
C LYS A 387 31.23 -16.19 -28.56
N GLU A 388 31.68 -16.26 -27.31
CA GLU A 388 33.08 -16.03 -26.90
C GLU A 388 33.64 -14.65 -27.32
N GLU A 389 32.77 -13.66 -27.55
CA GLU A 389 33.17 -12.30 -27.95
C GLU A 389 33.72 -11.50 -26.76
N LYS A 390 34.83 -10.77 -26.98
CA LYS A 390 35.38 -9.85 -25.98
C LYS A 390 34.46 -8.63 -25.80
N TYR A 391 34.26 -8.24 -24.55
CA TYR A 391 33.40 -7.12 -24.17
C TYR A 391 34.06 -5.77 -24.50
N GLU A 392 33.68 -5.13 -25.61
CA GLU A 392 34.32 -3.89 -26.10
C GLU A 392 33.63 -2.57 -25.70
N SER A 393 32.42 -2.56 -25.14
CA SER A 393 31.88 -1.31 -24.56
C SER A 393 30.92 -1.52 -23.40
N LYS A 394 31.18 -0.82 -22.29
CA LYS A 394 30.27 -0.70 -21.14
C LYS A 394 29.22 0.36 -21.45
N LYS A 395 28.15 0.01 -22.17
CA LYS A 395 26.92 0.82 -22.04
C LYS A 395 26.50 0.76 -20.58
N ARG A 396 26.45 1.91 -19.92
CA ARG A 396 25.98 1.97 -18.53
C ARG A 396 24.48 1.73 -18.53
N THR A 397 23.96 1.19 -17.43
CA THR A 397 22.51 1.07 -17.25
C THR A 397 21.84 2.44 -17.39
N GLU A 398 22.50 3.51 -16.94
CA GLU A 398 22.05 4.90 -17.08
C GLU A 398 21.81 5.27 -18.55
N ASP A 399 22.75 4.98 -19.44
CA ASP A 399 22.64 5.28 -20.87
C ASP A 399 21.43 4.58 -21.50
N ILE A 400 21.10 3.37 -21.02
CA ILE A 400 19.96 2.58 -21.50
C ILE A 400 18.65 3.19 -21.01
N LEU A 401 18.59 3.63 -19.75
CA LEU A 401 17.40 4.27 -19.20
C LEU A 401 17.13 5.62 -19.87
N ILE A 402 18.18 6.42 -20.11
CA ILE A 402 18.07 7.71 -20.83
C ILE A 402 17.61 7.51 -22.27
N ALA A 403 18.01 6.43 -22.94
CA ALA A 403 17.56 6.13 -24.30
C ALA A 403 16.09 5.67 -24.39
N VAL A 404 15.47 5.36 -23.24
CA VAL A 404 14.08 4.90 -23.14
C VAL A 404 13.11 6.02 -22.73
N GLU A 405 13.61 7.00 -21.96
CA GLU A 405 12.94 8.30 -21.74
C GLU A 405 12.67 9.00 -23.08
#